data_AF-A0A401TEB5-F1
#
_entry.id   AF-A0A401TEB5-F1
#
_cell.length_a   1.000
_cell.length_b   1.000
_cell.length_c   1.000
_cell.angle_alpha   90.00
_cell.angle_beta   90.00
_cell.angle_gamma   90.00
#
_symmetry.space_group_name_H-M   'P 1'
#
loop_
_entity.id
_entity.type
_entity.pdbx_description
1 polymer ?
#
loop_
_entity_poly.entity_id
_entity_poly.type
_entity_poly.pdbx_seq_one_letter_code
_entity_poly.pdbx_strand_id
1 'polypeptide(L)'
;MDGFPGVRNYGTQDPEDTYDVYCYVEDLEGSIFASDVDSLTFEDATQFCEERGSRLATTGELYAAWSQGFDHCTPGWLFDGSVRYPIVNARERCGGHVPGVKTVYAFRNQTGFLDPSSLHGAFCFL
;
A
#
# COMPACT_ATOMS: atom_id res chain seq x y z
N MET A 1 -14.04 11.92 -4.47
CA MET A 1 -13.59 12.20 -5.86
C MET A 1 -14.57 13.17 -6.49
N ASP A 2 -14.19 14.41 -6.76
CA ASP A 2 -15.09 15.37 -7.43
C ASP A 2 -15.05 15.15 -8.95
N GLY A 3 -15.81 14.16 -9.43
CA GLY A 3 -15.86 13.84 -10.85
C GLY A 3 -17.25 13.39 -11.24
N PHE A 4 -17.90 14.16 -12.11
CA PHE A 4 -19.23 13.88 -12.62
C PHE A 4 -19.42 12.40 -13.03
N PRO A 5 -20.58 11.79 -12.72
CA PRO A 5 -20.89 10.44 -13.18
C PRO A 5 -20.73 10.33 -14.69
N GLY A 6 -20.07 9.27 -15.18
CA GLY A 6 -19.91 9.05 -16.61
C GLY A 6 -18.88 7.98 -16.96
N VAL A 7 -18.89 7.56 -18.22
CA VAL A 7 -17.88 6.67 -18.78
C VAL A 7 -16.59 7.47 -18.99
N ARG A 8 -15.49 7.02 -18.39
CA ARG A 8 -14.16 7.58 -18.62
C ARG A 8 -13.47 6.80 -19.73
N ASN A 9 -12.99 7.50 -20.75
CA ASN A 9 -12.12 6.94 -21.77
C ASN A 9 -10.67 7.32 -21.44
N TYR A 10 -9.81 6.32 -21.26
CA TYR A 10 -8.39 6.50 -20.91
C TYR A 10 -7.48 6.52 -22.15
N GLY A 11 -8.03 6.56 -23.37
CA GLY A 11 -7.31 6.49 -24.62
C GLY A 11 -6.82 5.07 -24.96
N THR A 12 -5.99 4.96 -26.00
CA THR A 12 -5.29 3.73 -26.36
C THR A 12 -4.20 3.47 -25.32
N GLN A 13 -4.25 2.32 -24.65
CA GLN A 13 -3.23 1.85 -23.71
C GLN A 13 -2.30 0.84 -24.39
N ASP A 14 -1.11 0.64 -23.84
CA ASP A 14 -0.20 -0.42 -24.29
C ASP A 14 -0.79 -1.78 -23.88
N PRO A 15 -0.93 -2.78 -24.77
CA PRO A 15 -1.37 -4.12 -24.37
C PRO A 15 -0.42 -4.82 -23.38
N GLU A 16 0.82 -4.36 -23.24
CA GLU A 16 1.79 -4.86 -22.27
C GLU A 16 1.68 -4.16 -20.89
N ASP A 17 0.89 -3.08 -20.79
CA ASP A 17 0.67 -2.40 -19.51
C ASP A 17 -0.04 -3.34 -18.53
N THR A 18 0.47 -3.40 -17.31
CA THR A 18 -0.13 -4.15 -16.22
C THR A 18 -0.54 -3.19 -15.11
N TYR A 19 -1.70 -3.45 -14.52
CA TYR A 19 -2.22 -2.66 -13.42
C TYR A 19 -2.50 -3.56 -12.24
N ASP A 20 -2.20 -3.03 -11.07
CA ASP A 20 -2.61 -3.66 -9.84
C ASP A 20 -4.12 -3.49 -9.63
N VAL A 21 -4.77 -4.47 -9.01
CA VAL A 21 -6.22 -4.51 -8.82
C VAL A 21 -6.52 -4.64 -7.33
N TYR A 22 -7.29 -3.69 -6.81
CA TYR A 22 -7.81 -3.73 -5.45
C TYR A 22 -9.23 -3.17 -5.41
N CYS A 23 -9.97 -3.54 -4.38
CA CYS A 23 -11.29 -2.97 -4.13
C CYS A 23 -11.13 -1.53 -3.65
N TYR A 24 -11.60 -0.58 -4.46
CA TYR A 24 -11.68 0.81 -4.05
C TYR A 24 -12.74 0.97 -2.95
N VAL A 25 -12.40 1.72 -1.91
CA VAL A 25 -13.32 2.15 -0.85
C VAL A 25 -13.23 3.67 -0.73
N GLU A 26 -14.39 4.33 -0.66
CA GLU A 26 -14.47 5.80 -0.60
C GLU A 26 -14.14 6.30 0.81
N ASP A 27 -14.82 5.72 1.81
CA ASP A 27 -14.62 6.00 3.23
C ASP A 27 -14.05 4.77 3.94
N LEU A 28 -13.19 5.03 4.93
CA LEU A 28 -12.54 3.99 5.73
C LEU A 28 -13.29 3.83 7.06
N GLU A 29 -14.02 2.73 7.23
CA GLU A 29 -14.67 2.37 8.49
C GLU A 29 -13.68 1.67 9.43
N GLY A 30 -12.67 2.40 9.89
CA GLY A 30 -11.63 1.87 10.76
C GLY A 30 -10.38 2.75 10.73
N SER A 31 -9.25 2.22 11.20
CA SER A 31 -8.01 2.98 11.20
C SER A 31 -6.81 2.13 10.86
N ILE A 32 -5.88 2.72 10.10
CA ILE A 32 -4.56 2.13 9.85
C ILE A 32 -3.53 2.68 10.83
N PHE A 33 -2.67 1.81 11.32
CA PHE A 33 -1.44 2.18 12.01
C PHE A 33 -0.25 1.41 11.44
N ALA A 34 0.94 2.03 11.50
CA ALA A 34 2.19 1.38 11.13
C ALA A 34 2.78 0.67 12.36
N SER A 35 3.49 -0.43 12.14
CA SER A 35 4.31 -1.05 13.18
C SER A 35 5.37 -0.09 13.70
N ASP A 36 5.76 -0.28 14.96
CA ASP A 36 6.87 0.42 15.61
C ASP A 36 8.24 -0.23 15.31
N VAL A 37 8.22 -1.38 14.63
CA VAL A 37 9.39 -2.13 14.17
C VAL A 37 9.39 -2.26 12.65
N ASP A 38 10.56 -2.15 12.03
CA ASP A 38 10.74 -2.14 10.57
C ASP A 38 11.40 -3.42 10.03
N SER A 39 11.50 -4.46 10.87
CA SER A 39 12.23 -5.69 10.57
C SER A 39 11.39 -6.95 10.79
N LEU A 40 10.21 -6.98 10.17
CA LEU A 40 9.28 -8.11 10.21
C LEU A 40 9.28 -8.83 8.85
N THR A 41 9.31 -10.17 8.88
CA THR A 41 8.91 -10.97 7.71
C THR A 41 7.39 -10.85 7.49
N PHE A 42 6.88 -11.34 6.36
CA PHE A 42 5.43 -11.32 6.11
C PHE A 42 4.63 -12.08 7.19
N GLU A 43 5.16 -13.23 7.65
CA GLU A 43 4.55 -14.03 8.72
C GLU A 43 4.60 -13.27 10.06
N ASP A 44 5.75 -12.69 10.41
CA ASP A 44 5.89 -11.89 11.64
C ASP A 44 4.99 -10.65 11.61
N ALA A 45 4.83 -10.01 10.45
CA ALA A 45 3.96 -8.85 10.26
C ALA A 45 2.48 -9.21 10.44
N THR A 46 2.08 -10.40 9.96
CA THR A 46 0.74 -10.93 10.19
C THR A 46 0.49 -11.13 11.68
N GLN A 47 1.39 -11.84 12.36
CA GLN A 47 1.30 -12.09 13.80
C GLN A 47 1.32 -10.78 14.61
N PHE A 48 2.17 -9.81 14.24
CA PHE A 48 2.28 -8.52 14.89
C PHE A 48 0.93 -7.78 14.94
N CYS A 49 0.19 -7.78 13.83
CA CYS A 49 -1.13 -7.16 13.77
C CYS A 49 -2.17 -7.98 14.58
N GLU A 50 -2.17 -9.30 14.46
CA GLU A 50 -3.12 -10.18 15.15
C GLU A 50 -3.00 -10.09 16.68
N GLU A 51 -1.78 -10.04 17.22
CA GLU A 51 -1.52 -9.86 18.66
C GLU A 51 -2.06 -8.54 19.22
N ARG A 52 -2.29 -7.55 18.34
CA ARG A 52 -2.88 -6.25 18.67
C ARG A 52 -4.37 -6.19 18.39
N GLY A 53 -5.01 -7.33 18.10
CA GLY A 53 -6.44 -7.41 17.78
C GLY A 53 -6.78 -6.76 16.43
N SER A 54 -5.82 -6.72 15.51
CA SER A 54 -5.93 -6.14 14.18
C SER A 54 -5.53 -7.17 13.12
N ARG A 55 -5.58 -6.79 11.84
CA ARG A 55 -5.01 -7.59 10.75
C ARG A 55 -4.13 -6.73 9.86
N LEU A 56 -3.33 -7.34 8.99
CA LEU A 56 -2.70 -6.58 7.91
C LEU A 56 -3.77 -5.80 7.12
N ALA A 57 -3.46 -4.55 6.82
CA ALA A 57 -4.29 -3.69 6.00
C ALA A 57 -4.31 -4.22 4.57
N THR A 58 -5.45 -4.07 3.90
CA THR A 58 -5.54 -4.30 2.46
C THR A 58 -5.00 -3.08 1.70
N THR A 59 -4.68 -3.27 0.43
CA THR A 59 -4.28 -2.18 -0.47
C THR A 59 -5.34 -1.08 -0.57
N GLY A 60 -6.62 -1.45 -0.61
CA GLY A 60 -7.72 -0.49 -0.67
C GLY A 60 -7.81 0.36 0.60
N GLU A 61 -7.66 -0.27 1.77
CA GLU A 61 -7.63 0.44 3.06
C GLU A 61 -6.44 1.39 3.17
N LEU A 62 -5.25 0.94 2.75
CA LEU A 62 -4.05 1.81 2.72
C LEU A 62 -4.26 3.02 1.80
N TYR A 63 -4.87 2.81 0.63
CA TYR A 63 -5.18 3.88 -0.30
C TYR A 63 -6.19 4.88 0.27
N ALA A 64 -7.24 4.41 0.94
CA ALA A 64 -8.22 5.26 1.60
C ALA A 64 -7.62 6.03 2.78
N ALA A 65 -6.77 5.40 3.60
CA ALA A 65 -6.05 6.10 4.66
C ALA A 65 -5.10 7.16 4.08
N TRP A 66 -4.36 6.84 3.02
CA TRP A 66 -3.48 7.77 2.32
C TRP A 66 -4.24 8.97 1.75
N SER A 67 -5.40 8.75 1.13
CA SER A 67 -6.24 9.82 0.59
C SER A 67 -6.78 10.77 1.68
N GLN A 68 -6.85 10.28 2.92
CA GLN A 68 -7.19 11.04 4.13
C GLN A 68 -5.97 11.62 4.87
N GLY A 69 -4.75 11.46 4.34
CA GLY A 69 -3.55 12.09 4.88
C GLY A 69 -2.58 11.15 5.60
N PHE A 70 -2.79 9.83 5.59
CA PHE A 70 -1.84 8.87 6.15
C PHE A 70 -0.54 8.84 5.34
N ASP A 71 0.57 9.21 5.98
CA ASP A 71 1.89 9.36 5.36
C ASP A 71 2.95 8.60 6.18
N HIS A 72 3.70 7.71 5.53
CA HIS A 72 4.72 6.91 6.19
C HIS A 72 5.93 6.65 5.27
N CYS A 73 7.14 6.98 5.74
CA CYS A 73 8.37 6.96 4.94
C CYS A 73 9.09 5.60 4.92
N THR A 74 8.62 4.62 5.68
CA THR A 74 9.13 3.24 5.66
C THR A 74 8.13 2.34 4.96
N PRO A 75 8.55 1.34 4.15
CA PRO A 75 7.59 0.48 3.50
C PRO A 75 7.10 -0.59 4.48
N GLY A 76 5.84 -0.99 4.33
CA GLY A 76 5.22 -2.00 5.17
C GLY A 76 4.49 -3.08 4.39
N TRP A 77 4.44 -4.28 4.97
CA TRP A 77 3.64 -5.40 4.50
C TRP A 77 2.15 -5.06 4.53
N LEU A 78 1.43 -5.57 3.52
CA LEU A 78 -0.02 -5.56 3.40
C LEU A 78 -0.57 -6.98 3.25
N PHE A 79 -1.88 -7.14 3.42
CA PHE A 79 -2.57 -8.43 3.44
C PHE A 79 -2.38 -9.27 2.16
N ASP A 80 -2.16 -8.63 1.01
CA ASP A 80 -1.90 -9.29 -0.28
C ASP A 80 -0.45 -9.76 -0.45
N GLY A 81 0.40 -9.59 0.57
CA GLY A 81 1.84 -9.89 0.51
C GLY A 81 2.64 -8.85 -0.27
N SER A 82 2.03 -7.71 -0.63
CA SER A 82 2.76 -6.59 -1.20
C SER A 82 3.42 -5.75 -0.09
N VAL A 83 4.46 -5.03 -0.47
CA VAL A 83 5.17 -4.07 0.39
C VAL A 83 5.02 -2.69 -0.24
N ARG A 84 4.47 -1.71 0.49
CA ARG A 84 4.13 -0.39 -0.09
C ARG A 84 4.52 0.79 0.79
N TYR A 85 4.62 1.98 0.20
CA TYR A 85 4.74 3.27 0.89
C TYR A 85 3.48 4.12 0.66
N PRO A 86 2.80 4.63 1.70
CA PRO A 86 1.80 5.70 1.54
C PRO A 86 2.49 7.07 1.67
N ILE A 87 2.62 7.80 0.56
CA ILE A 87 3.35 9.08 0.51
C ILE A 87 2.39 10.21 0.15
N VAL A 88 2.02 11.03 1.12
CA VAL A 88 1.22 12.25 0.89
C VAL A 88 2.15 13.41 0.54
N ASN A 89 3.23 13.57 1.32
CA ASN A 89 4.24 14.58 1.08
C ASN A 89 5.45 13.94 0.39
N ALA A 90 5.60 14.22 -0.91
CA ALA A 90 6.65 13.66 -1.75
C ALA A 90 8.05 13.97 -1.20
N ARG A 91 8.89 12.93 -1.10
CA ARG A 91 10.24 12.98 -0.55
C ARG A 91 11.12 12.00 -1.32
N GLU A 92 12.27 12.46 -1.81
CA GLU A 92 13.22 11.62 -2.57
C GLU A 92 13.54 10.28 -1.88
N ARG A 93 13.70 10.29 -0.56
CA ARG A 93 14.05 9.11 0.23
C ARG A 93 12.87 8.18 0.56
N CYS A 94 11.64 8.58 0.28
CA CYS A 94 10.42 7.88 0.68
C CYS A 94 9.51 7.67 -0.54
N GLY A 95 9.80 6.70 -1.42
CA GLY A 95 8.94 6.40 -2.58
C GLY A 95 9.01 7.39 -3.75
N GLY A 96 9.93 8.37 -3.71
CA GLY A 96 10.29 9.23 -4.84
C GLY A 96 9.63 10.62 -4.84
N HIS A 97 9.63 11.26 -6.01
CA HIS A 97 9.27 12.68 -6.16
C HIS A 97 7.77 12.96 -6.28
N VAL A 98 6.92 11.93 -6.24
CA VAL A 98 5.47 12.08 -6.44
C VAL A 98 4.68 11.41 -5.31
N PRO A 99 3.56 12.01 -4.85
CA PRO A 99 2.65 11.36 -3.91
C PRO A 99 2.06 10.07 -4.47
N GLY A 100 1.60 9.20 -3.57
CA GLY A 100 0.85 7.99 -3.90
C GLY A 100 1.14 6.83 -2.96
N VAL A 101 0.36 5.77 -3.11
CA VAL A 101 0.68 4.44 -2.58
C VAL A 101 1.61 3.74 -3.56
N LYS A 102 2.88 3.55 -3.18
CA LYS A 102 3.96 3.05 -4.05
C LYS A 102 4.35 1.63 -3.66
N THR A 103 4.23 0.69 -4.58
CA THR A 103 4.65 -0.71 -4.37
C THR A 103 6.15 -0.87 -4.55
N VAL A 104 6.77 -1.67 -3.67
CA VAL A 104 8.15 -2.13 -3.80
C VAL A 104 8.14 -3.46 -4.55
N TYR A 105 8.62 -3.44 -5.79
CA TYR A 105 8.67 -4.61 -6.66
C TYR A 105 9.99 -5.36 -6.55
N ALA A 106 9.95 -6.67 -6.74
CA ALA A 106 11.15 -7.50 -6.80
C ALA A 106 12.01 -7.22 -8.03
N PHE A 107 11.38 -6.83 -9.14
CA PHE A 107 12.05 -6.62 -10.42
C PHE A 107 11.95 -5.17 -10.91
N ARG A 108 12.95 -4.73 -11.68
CA ARG A 108 13.03 -3.35 -12.21
C ARG A 108 11.91 -2.99 -13.18
N ASN A 109 11.31 -3.98 -13.82
CA ASN A 109 10.13 -3.84 -14.68
C ASN A 109 8.82 -3.79 -13.89
N GLN A 110 8.88 -3.52 -12.58
CA GLN A 110 7.71 -3.34 -11.71
C GLN A 110 6.78 -4.57 -11.67
N THR A 111 7.39 -5.76 -11.66
CA THR A 111 6.66 -7.02 -11.50
C THR A 111 7.16 -7.78 -10.28
N GLY A 112 6.31 -8.67 -9.77
CA GLY A 112 6.60 -9.55 -8.65
C GLY A 112 6.65 -8.84 -7.29
N PHE A 113 6.05 -9.46 -6.28
CA PHE A 113 6.23 -9.04 -4.89
C PHE A 113 7.54 -9.58 -4.34
N LEU A 114 7.99 -8.99 -3.24
CA LEU A 114 9.22 -9.36 -2.56
C LEU A 114 9.13 -10.77 -1.97
N ASP A 115 10.28 -11.35 -1.66
CA ASP A 115 10.35 -12.62 -0.93
C ASP A 115 9.69 -12.44 0.45
N PRO A 116 8.77 -13.32 0.89
CA PRO A 116 8.10 -13.21 2.19
C PRO A 116 9.04 -13.14 3.40
N SER A 117 10.29 -13.57 3.26
CA SER A 117 11.33 -13.46 4.28
C SER A 117 12.07 -12.11 4.31
N SER A 118 11.76 -11.19 3.38
CA SER A 118 12.32 -9.83 3.42
C SER A 118 11.81 -9.06 4.64
N LEU A 119 12.60 -8.11 5.11
CA LEU A 119 12.34 -7.42 6.38
C LEU A 119 11.81 -6.01 6.12
N HIS A 120 10.58 -5.75 6.59
CA HIS A 120 9.89 -4.47 6.45
C HIS A 120 9.04 -4.18 7.69
N GLY A 121 8.42 -2.99 7.72
CA GLY A 121 7.34 -2.73 8.68
C GLY A 121 6.06 -3.48 8.32
N ALA A 122 4.98 -3.18 9.02
CA ALA A 122 3.64 -3.67 8.75
C ALA A 122 2.64 -2.52 8.82
N PHE A 123 1.62 -2.54 7.96
CA PHE A 123 0.45 -1.70 8.15
C PHE A 123 -0.69 -2.57 8.65
N CYS A 124 -1.19 -2.24 9.84
CA CYS A 124 -2.29 -2.95 10.47
C CYS A 124 -3.58 -2.13 10.38
N PHE A 125 -4.72 -2.81 10.32
CA PHE A 125 -6.06 -2.23 10.25
C PHE A 125 -6.91 -2.73 11.42
N LEU A 126 -7.49 -1.78 12.17
CA LEU A 126 -8.45 -1.98 13.26
C LEU A 126 -9.89 -1.82 12.77
#